data_AF-A0A2S6SLY7-F1
#
_entry.id   AF-A0A2S6SLY7-F1
#
_cell.length_a   1.000
_cell.length_b   1.000
_cell.length_c   1.000
_cell.angle_alpha   90.00
_cell.angle_beta   90.00
_cell.angle_gamma   90.00
#
_symmetry.space_group_name_H-M   'P 1'
#
loop_
_entity.id
_entity.type
_entity.pdbx_description
1 polymer ?
#
loop_
_entity_poly.entity_id
_entity_poly.type
_entity_poly.pdbx_seq_one_letter_code
_entity_poly.pdbx_strand_id
1 'polypeptide(L)'
;MNIKANIINILILSITNIVIFYYAVQLLVFTDEFSYNNLGSFNHAIAGLSEIIGIIFLCFSFSLLYIKYTGIYKQEPLLYTIFLVFFLIASNLWRYVFTDSPGESNINIILINATIFTIISLLMLILIIILKFLNK
;
A
#
# COMPACT_ATOMS: atom_id res chain seq x y z
N MET A 1 -20.96 -12.65 -14.91
CA MET A 1 -19.56 -12.35 -14.57
C MET A 1 -18.71 -13.56 -14.97
N ASN A 2 -17.70 -13.37 -15.82
CA ASN A 2 -16.87 -14.45 -16.34
C ASN A 2 -16.06 -15.10 -15.20
N ILE A 3 -16.15 -16.42 -15.00
CA ILE A 3 -15.60 -17.13 -13.83
C ILE A 3 -14.08 -16.90 -13.70
N LYS A 4 -13.34 -16.86 -14.82
CA LYS A 4 -11.91 -16.56 -14.84
C LYS A 4 -11.59 -15.13 -14.38
N ALA A 5 -12.39 -14.14 -14.80
CA ALA A 5 -12.21 -12.75 -14.38
C ALA A 5 -12.46 -12.59 -12.87
N ASN A 6 -13.35 -13.40 -12.29
CA ASN A 6 -13.61 -13.39 -10.85
C ASN A 6 -12.40 -13.88 -10.02
N ILE A 7 -11.75 -14.97 -10.46
CA ILE A 7 -10.55 -15.51 -9.78
C ILE A 7 -9.39 -14.50 -9.80
N ILE A 8 -9.13 -13.89 -10.96
CA ILE A 8 -8.06 -12.89 -11.12
C ILE A 8 -8.31 -11.68 -10.19
N ASN A 9 -9.55 -11.18 -10.14
CA ASN A 9 -9.90 -10.06 -9.28
C ASN A 9 -9.67 -10.37 -7.79
N ILE A 10 -10.13 -11.54 -7.35
CA ILE A 10 -9.94 -11.99 -5.95
C ILE A 10 -8.46 -12.13 -5.63
N LEU A 11 -7.66 -12.64 -6.57
CA LEU A 11 -6.22 -12.83 -6.40
C LEU A 11 -5.49 -11.48 -6.29
N ILE A 12 -5.78 -10.52 -7.17
CA ILE A 12 -5.20 -9.17 -7.10
C ILE A 12 -5.56 -8.48 -5.79
N LEU A 13 -6.84 -8.52 -5.39
CA LEU A 13 -7.28 -7.95 -4.11
C LEU A 13 -6.58 -8.60 -2.93
N SER A 14 -6.40 -9.92 -2.96
CA SER A 14 -5.74 -10.65 -1.86
C SER A 14 -4.25 -10.31 -1.76
N ILE A 15 -3.53 -10.24 -2.89
CA ILE A 15 -2.12 -9.84 -2.92
C ILE A 15 -1.97 -8.40 -2.40
N THR A 16 -2.81 -7.49 -2.90
CA THR A 16 -2.80 -6.09 -2.47
C THR A 16 -3.04 -5.98 -0.97
N ASN A 17 -4.01 -6.73 -0.45
CA ASN A 17 -4.32 -6.73 0.98
C ASN A 17 -3.15 -7.23 1.84
N ILE A 18 -2.46 -8.30 1.42
CA ILE A 18 -1.27 -8.81 2.12
C ILE A 18 -0.18 -7.75 2.19
N VAL A 19 0.09 -7.06 1.08
CA VAL A 19 1.12 -6.01 1.04
C VAL A 19 0.74 -4.83 1.94
N ILE A 20 -0.49 -4.35 1.87
CA ILE A 20 -0.98 -3.27 2.74
C ILE A 20 -0.84 -3.64 4.21
N PHE A 21 -1.31 -4.84 4.56
CA PHE A 21 -1.25 -5.31 5.94
C PHE A 21 0.19 -5.44 6.43
N TYR A 22 1.09 -5.96 5.60
CA TYR A 22 2.52 -6.04 5.91
C TYR A 22 3.10 -4.66 6.23
N TYR A 23 2.89 -3.66 5.37
CA TYR A 23 3.41 -2.31 5.60
C TYR A 23 2.71 -1.60 6.78
N ALA A 24 1.42 -1.85 7.01
CA ALA A 24 0.71 -1.34 8.19
C ALA A 24 1.39 -1.83 9.48
N VAL A 25 1.65 -3.14 9.57
CA VAL A 25 2.33 -3.74 10.74
C VAL A 25 3.75 -3.18 10.89
N GLN A 26 4.52 -3.08 9.81
CA GLN A 26 5.87 -2.50 9.85
C GLN A 26 5.88 -1.07 10.41
N LEU A 27 4.94 -0.22 9.98
CA LEU A 27 4.83 1.16 10.46
C LEU A 27 4.41 1.26 11.92
N LEU A 28 3.54 0.36 12.39
CA LEU A 28 3.13 0.30 13.79
C LEU A 28 4.26 -0.20 14.69
N VAL A 29 4.92 -1.30 14.32
CA VAL A 29 6.06 -1.84 15.07
C VAL A 29 7.21 -0.84 15.13
N PHE A 30 7.49 -0.13 14.03
CA PHE A 30 8.48 0.93 14.01
C PHE A 30 8.18 1.99 15.09
N THR A 31 6.92 2.36 15.28
CA THR A 31 6.51 3.35 16.29
C THR A 31 6.81 2.86 17.71
N ASP A 32 6.54 1.59 17.99
CA ASP A 32 6.78 0.97 19.30
C ASP A 32 8.28 0.90 19.61
N GLU A 33 9.09 0.40 18.67
CA GLU A 33 10.55 0.33 18.80
C GLU A 33 11.16 1.72 19.02
N PHE A 34 10.62 2.72 18.31
CA PHE A 34 11.09 4.09 18.40
C PHE A 34 10.79 4.73 19.75
N SER A 35 9.59 4.48 20.28
CA SER A 35 9.16 4.96 21.60
C SER A 35 10.00 4.33 22.71
N TYR A 36 10.33 3.04 22.60
CA TYR A 36 11.17 2.33 23.56
C TYR A 36 12.61 2.89 23.62
N ASN A 37 13.16 3.29 22.47
CA ASN A 37 14.52 3.82 22.36
C ASN A 37 14.66 5.29 22.75
N ASN A 38 13.56 5.98 23.10
CA ASN A 38 13.52 7.32 23.69
C ASN A 38 14.30 8.38 22.87
N LEU A 39 14.21 8.28 21.55
CA LEU A 39 14.82 9.22 20.61
C LEU A 39 14.02 10.54 20.67
N GLY A 40 14.69 11.70 20.74
CA GLY A 40 14.12 13.00 21.17
C GLY A 40 12.83 13.51 20.47
N SER A 41 12.35 14.71 20.83
CA SER A 41 11.00 15.19 20.47
C SER A 41 10.67 15.24 18.97
N PHE A 42 11.61 15.65 18.11
CA PHE A 42 11.43 15.62 16.63
C PHE A 42 11.22 14.20 16.12
N ASN A 43 11.96 13.28 16.71
CA ASN A 43 11.98 11.87 16.41
C ASN A 43 10.64 11.23 16.87
N HIS A 44 10.09 11.62 18.02
CA HIS A 44 8.77 11.19 18.47
C HIS A 44 7.63 11.63 17.54
N ALA A 45 7.73 12.81 16.91
CA ALA A 45 6.75 13.26 15.92
C ALA A 45 6.77 12.41 14.64
N ILE A 46 7.95 11.96 14.20
CA ILE A 46 8.10 11.04 13.06
C ILE A 46 7.47 9.68 13.38
N ALA A 47 7.69 9.17 14.60
CA ALA A 47 7.06 7.93 15.06
C ALA A 47 5.52 8.06 15.08
N GLY A 48 4.99 9.15 15.66
CA GLY A 48 3.55 9.40 15.64
C GLY A 48 2.95 9.52 14.23
N LEU A 49 3.69 10.09 13.28
CA LEU A 49 3.26 10.12 11.88
C LEU A 49 3.26 8.71 11.27
N SER A 50 4.27 7.88 11.55
CA SER A 50 4.33 6.48 11.13
C SER A 50 3.12 5.70 11.64
N GLU A 51 2.76 5.88 12.92
CA GLU A 51 1.61 5.24 13.55
C GLU A 51 0.30 5.59 12.81
N ILE A 52 0.05 6.87 12.57
CA ILE A 52 -1.15 7.33 11.88
C ILE A 52 -1.21 6.74 10.46
N ILE A 53 -0.11 6.72 9.72
CA ILE A 53 -0.05 6.12 8.38
C ILE A 53 -0.31 4.61 8.47
N GLY A 54 0.27 3.92 9.46
CA GLY A 54 0.04 2.51 9.73
C GLY A 54 -1.44 2.20 9.97
N ILE A 55 -2.13 3.00 10.79
CA ILE A 55 -3.57 2.90 11.05
C ILE A 55 -4.38 3.11 9.76
N ILE A 56 -4.04 4.12 8.94
CA ILE A 56 -4.70 4.37 7.66
C ILE A 56 -4.56 3.15 6.72
N PHE A 57 -3.38 2.54 6.67
CA PHE A 57 -3.17 1.33 5.86
C PHE A 57 -3.98 0.16 6.41
N LEU A 58 -4.09 0.04 7.73
CA LEU A 58 -4.92 -0.97 8.38
C LEU A 58 -6.42 -0.78 8.04
N CYS A 59 -6.90 0.47 7.98
CA CYS A 59 -8.24 0.79 7.49
C CYS A 59 -8.44 0.36 6.03
N PHE A 60 -7.47 0.60 5.14
CA PHE A 60 -7.54 0.12 3.75
C PHE A 60 -7.57 -1.42 3.67
N SER A 61 -6.77 -2.11 4.49
CA SER A 61 -6.76 -3.56 4.57
C SER A 61 -8.13 -4.11 4.98
N PHE A 62 -8.73 -3.59 6.07
CA PHE A 62 -10.07 -4.03 6.48
C PHE A 62 -11.15 -3.69 5.44
N SER A 63 -11.03 -2.56 4.76
CA SER A 63 -11.95 -2.19 3.69
C SER A 63 -11.87 -3.17 2.51
N LEU A 64 -10.66 -3.60 2.12
CA LEU A 64 -10.46 -4.59 1.06
C LEU A 64 -10.99 -5.98 1.47
N LEU A 65 -10.81 -6.39 2.73
CA LEU A 65 -11.42 -7.61 3.25
C LEU A 65 -12.94 -7.54 3.18
N TYR A 66 -13.56 -6.43 3.59
CA TYR A 66 -15.00 -6.23 3.48
C TYR A 66 -15.50 -6.33 2.02
N ILE A 67 -14.77 -5.73 1.07
CA ILE A 67 -15.07 -5.83 -0.37
C ILE A 67 -15.02 -7.27 -0.86
N LYS A 68 -14.07 -8.08 -0.37
CA LYS A 68 -13.97 -9.49 -0.74
C LYS A 68 -15.22 -10.29 -0.34
N TYR A 69 -15.86 -9.94 0.78
CA TYR A 69 -17.09 -10.59 1.26
C TYR A 69 -18.37 -10.05 0.62
N THR A 70 -18.44 -8.75 0.37
CA THR A 70 -19.68 -8.08 -0.11
C THR A 70 -19.72 -7.88 -1.62
N GLY A 71 -18.59 -8.03 -2.30
CA GLY A 71 -18.43 -7.77 -3.73
C GLY A 71 -17.93 -6.36 -4.04
N ILE A 72 -17.42 -6.18 -5.26
CA ILE A 72 -16.71 -4.96 -5.70
C ILE A 72 -17.68 -3.84 -6.17
N TYR A 73 -18.99 -4.07 -6.12
CA TYR A 73 -19.97 -3.17 -6.72
C TYR A 73 -19.94 -1.76 -6.07
N LYS A 74 -19.76 -0.72 -6.91
CA LYS A 74 -19.64 0.70 -6.52
C LYS A 74 -18.49 1.06 -5.58
N GLN A 75 -17.45 0.23 -5.50
CA GLN A 75 -16.27 0.47 -4.65
C GLN A 75 -15.12 1.18 -5.40
N GLU A 76 -15.39 1.72 -6.59
CA GLU A 76 -14.37 2.36 -7.44
C GLU A 76 -13.57 3.45 -6.72
N PRO A 77 -14.16 4.38 -5.95
CA PRO A 77 -13.40 5.44 -5.28
C PRO A 77 -12.31 4.90 -4.35
N LEU A 78 -12.60 3.81 -3.63
CA LEU A 78 -11.63 3.17 -2.75
C LEU A 78 -10.51 2.49 -3.54
N LEU A 79 -10.84 1.78 -4.62
CA LEU A 79 -9.83 1.15 -5.49
C LEU A 79 -8.90 2.18 -6.12
N TYR A 80 -9.43 3.31 -6.61
CA TYR A 80 -8.63 4.41 -7.13
C TYR A 80 -7.77 5.06 -6.05
N THR A 81 -8.32 5.26 -4.85
CA THR A 81 -7.55 5.80 -3.71
C THR A 81 -6.34 4.91 -3.41
N ILE A 82 -6.55 3.60 -3.29
CA ILE A 82 -5.49 2.63 -3.01
C ILE A 82 -4.45 2.60 -4.14
N PHE A 83 -4.90 2.60 -5.40
CA PHE A 83 -4.02 2.72 -6.57
C PHE A 83 -3.14 3.97 -6.48
N LEU A 84 -3.75 5.14 -6.25
CA LEU A 84 -3.04 6.42 -6.21
C LEU A 84 -2.04 6.48 -5.07
N VAL A 85 -2.40 5.97 -3.88
CA VAL A 85 -1.49 5.90 -2.74
C VAL A 85 -0.22 5.13 -3.10
N PHE A 86 -0.34 3.93 -3.67
CA PHE A 86 0.87 3.16 -4.05
C PHE A 86 1.62 3.77 -5.21
N PHE A 87 0.92 4.31 -6.20
CA PHE A 87 1.58 4.98 -7.31
C PHE A 87 2.42 6.18 -6.85
N LEU A 88 1.88 7.00 -5.94
CA LEU A 88 2.57 8.16 -5.40
C LEU A 88 3.73 7.76 -4.47
N ILE A 89 3.55 6.72 -3.64
CA ILE A 89 4.64 6.16 -2.83
C ILE A 89 5.76 5.63 -3.72
N ALA A 90 5.43 4.83 -4.74
CA ALA A 90 6.41 4.31 -5.70
C ALA A 90 7.16 5.46 -6.38
N SER A 91 6.45 6.48 -6.86
CA SER A 91 7.04 7.65 -7.51
C SER A 91 8.01 8.39 -6.58
N ASN A 92 7.64 8.54 -5.31
CA ASN A 92 8.49 9.17 -4.30
C ASN A 92 9.74 8.33 -3.99
N LEU A 93 9.61 7.00 -3.94
CA LEU A 93 10.76 6.10 -3.73
C LEU A 93 11.69 6.09 -4.94
N TRP A 94 11.15 6.06 -6.16
CA TRP A 94 11.94 6.19 -7.38
C TRP A 94 12.69 7.51 -7.45
N ARG A 95 12.12 8.61 -6.95
CA ARG A 95 12.85 9.88 -6.81
C ARG A 95 14.13 9.66 -6.01
N TYR A 96 14.05 9.04 -4.83
CA TYR A 96 15.23 8.77 -3.99
C TYR A 96 16.25 7.85 -4.68
N VAL A 97 15.79 6.87 -5.47
CA VAL A 97 16.67 5.99 -6.27
C VAL A 97 17.40 6.77 -7.35
N PHE A 98 16.71 7.61 -8.11
CA PHE A 98 17.31 8.36 -9.22
C PHE A 98 18.22 9.50 -8.76
N THR A 99 17.94 10.08 -7.60
CA THR A 99 18.77 11.14 -7.02
C THR A 99 19.88 10.63 -6.10
N ASP A 100 20.03 9.31 -5.96
CA ASP A 100 20.98 8.65 -5.05
C ASP A 100 21.02 9.29 -3.65
N SER A 101 19.84 9.52 -3.08
CA SER A 101 19.67 10.28 -1.84
C SER A 101 18.92 9.45 -0.79
N PRO A 102 19.55 8.41 -0.20
CA PRO A 102 18.85 7.46 0.65
C PRO A 102 18.60 7.95 2.09
N GLY A 103 19.16 9.11 2.48
CA GLY A 103 19.06 9.64 3.84
C GLY A 103 19.69 8.68 4.85
N GLU A 104 18.95 8.33 5.91
CA GLU A 104 19.36 7.35 6.93
C GLU A 104 19.07 5.89 6.52
N SER A 105 18.44 5.67 5.37
CA SER A 105 18.12 4.32 4.87
C SER A 105 19.18 3.80 3.90
N ASN A 106 19.00 2.57 3.42
CA ASN A 106 19.86 1.96 2.42
C ASN A 106 19.19 2.05 1.03
N ILE A 107 19.94 2.50 0.03
CA ILE A 107 19.45 2.64 -1.35
C ILE A 107 18.86 1.33 -1.91
N ASN A 108 19.42 0.18 -1.53
CA ASN A 108 18.91 -1.13 -1.95
C ASN A 108 17.54 -1.44 -1.32
N ILE A 109 17.32 -1.03 -0.08
CA ILE A 109 16.01 -1.19 0.60
C ILE A 109 14.97 -0.28 -0.07
N ILE A 110 15.34 0.96 -0.37
CA ILE A 110 14.48 1.91 -1.09
C ILE A 110 14.12 1.35 -2.48
N LEU A 111 15.10 0.79 -3.21
CA LEU A 111 14.88 0.19 -4.51
C LEU A 111 13.89 -0.99 -4.45
N ILE A 112 14.06 -1.91 -3.48
CA ILE A 112 13.14 -3.03 -3.28
C ILE A 112 11.72 -2.50 -3.00
N ASN A 113 11.56 -1.53 -2.08
CA ASN A 113 10.25 -0.95 -1.80
C ASN A 113 9.66 -0.24 -3.03
N ALA A 114 10.45 0.52 -3.78
CA ALA A 114 10.01 1.19 -5.00
C ALA A 114 9.44 0.18 -6.01
N THR A 115 10.14 -0.94 -6.22
CA THR A 115 9.68 -2.00 -7.11
C THR A 115 8.40 -2.68 -6.62
N ILE A 116 8.28 -3.00 -5.33
CA ILE A 116 7.07 -3.59 -4.74
C ILE A 116 5.87 -2.66 -4.94
N PHE A 117 5.97 -1.39 -4.55
CA PHE A 117 4.89 -0.43 -4.70
C PHE A 117 4.52 -0.19 -6.18
N THR A 118 5.51 -0.22 -7.08
CA THR A 118 5.26 -0.13 -8.53
C THR A 118 4.41 -1.32 -9.00
N ILE A 119 4.81 -2.56 -8.68
CA ILE A 119 4.11 -3.78 -9.09
C ILE A 119 2.67 -3.78 -8.55
N ILE A 120 2.48 -3.45 -7.27
CA ILE A 120 1.16 -3.45 -6.65
C ILE A 120 0.27 -2.34 -7.23
N SER A 121 0.82 -1.15 -7.51
CA SER A 121 0.07 -0.08 -8.18
C SER A 121 -0.40 -0.50 -9.58
N LEU A 122 0.45 -1.20 -10.35
CA LEU A 122 0.09 -1.72 -11.67
C LEU A 122 -0.98 -2.81 -11.59
N LEU A 123 -0.89 -3.72 -10.60
CA LEU A 123 -1.93 -4.73 -10.37
C LEU A 123 -3.28 -4.08 -10.04
N MET A 124 -3.28 -3.04 -9.20
CA MET A 124 -4.51 -2.29 -8.89
C MET A 124 -5.07 -1.56 -10.11
N LEU A 125 -4.21 -0.98 -10.96
CA LEU A 125 -4.64 -0.38 -12.22
C LEU A 125 -5.26 -1.42 -13.17
N ILE A 126 -4.64 -2.59 -13.29
CA ILE A 126 -5.17 -3.72 -14.07
C ILE A 126 -6.54 -4.14 -13.55
N LEU A 127 -6.71 -4.28 -12.23
CA LEU A 127 -7.99 -4.61 -11.61
C LEU A 127 -9.08 -3.58 -11.97
N ILE A 128 -8.77 -2.29 -11.86
CA ILE A 128 -9.68 -1.20 -12.22
C ILE A 128 -10.11 -1.30 -13.69
N ILE A 129 -9.15 -1.55 -14.59
CA ILE A 129 -9.42 -1.71 -16.03
C ILE A 129 -10.33 -2.92 -16.28
N ILE A 130 -10.03 -4.07 -15.66
CA ILE A 130 -10.86 -5.28 -15.79
C ILE A 130 -12.30 -5.00 -15.34
N LEU A 131 -12.47 -4.36 -14.18
CA LEU A 131 -13.79 -4.05 -13.64
C LEU A 131 -14.59 -3.09 -14.53
N LYS A 132 -13.93 -2.08 -15.12
CA LYS A 132 -14.60 -1.05 -15.92
C LYS A 132 -14.91 -1.48 -17.35
N PHE A 133 -14.04 -2.27 -17.97
CA PHE A 133 -14.11 -2.57 -19.41
C PHE A 133 -14.47 -4.03 -19.74
N LEU A 134 -14.19 -4.98 -18.85
CA LEU A 134 -14.41 -6.42 -19.12
C LEU A 134 -15.61 -7.03 -18.36
N ASN A 135 -16.21 -6.27 -17.44
CA ASN A 135 -17.42 -6.66 -16.71
C ASN A 135 -18.67 -5.83 -17.09
N LYS A 136 -18.60 -5.04 -18.17
CA LYS A 136 -19.80 -4.71 -18.97
C LYS A 136 -20.23 -5.95 -19.75
#